data_AF-A0A6P4G2J7-F1
#
_entry.id   AF-A0A6P4G2J7-F1
#
_cell.length_a   1.000
_cell.length_b   1.000
_cell.length_c   1.000
_cell.angle_alpha   90.00
_cell.angle_beta   90.00
_cell.angle_gamma   90.00
#
_symmetry.space_group_name_H-M   'P 1'
#
loop_
_entity.id
_entity.type
_entity.pdbx_description
1 polymer ?
#
loop_
_entity_poly.entity_id
_entity_poly.type
_entity_poly.pdbx_seq_one_letter_code
_entity_poly.pdbx_strand_id
1 'polypeptide(L)'
;MATAKLHAILQSRSTEDPAELSYLLYSINRALDNAIEVGNPEEYSFLMPVMKALLEKCRFAFNLDSTLPDLPSTSSGPVFFNDFQMYSTSKKWRNFIERMVSYGFLSFRASIVYIL
;
A
#
# COMPACT_ATOMS: atom_id res chain seq x y z
N MET A 1 -13.88 -2.71 -15.17
CA MET A 1 -13.62 -4.18 -15.16
C MET A 1 -12.16 -4.55 -14.86
N ALA A 2 -11.15 -3.78 -15.29
CA ALA A 2 -9.74 -4.05 -14.97
C ALA A 2 -9.44 -4.03 -13.45
N THR A 3 -10.10 -3.13 -12.70
CA THR A 3 -9.97 -3.00 -11.24
C THR A 3 -10.46 -4.23 -10.47
N ALA A 4 -11.51 -4.91 -10.95
CA ALA A 4 -12.04 -6.12 -10.33
C ALA A 4 -11.12 -7.35 -10.51
N LYS A 5 -10.43 -7.45 -11.65
CA LYS A 5 -9.42 -8.50 -11.88
C LYS A 5 -8.17 -8.28 -11.03
N LEU A 6 -7.74 -7.04 -10.85
CA LEU A 6 -6.64 -6.68 -9.95
C LEU A 6 -6.99 -7.01 -8.49
N HIS A 7 -8.21 -6.65 -8.04
CA HIS A 7 -8.72 -6.97 -6.71
C HIS A 7 -8.78 -8.49 -6.43
N ALA A 8 -9.22 -9.29 -7.42
CA ALA A 8 -9.28 -10.75 -7.32
C ALA A 8 -7.89 -11.43 -7.33
N ILE A 9 -6.91 -10.88 -8.06
CA ILE A 9 -5.53 -11.39 -8.07
C ILE A 9 -4.82 -11.06 -6.76
N LEU A 10 -5.06 -9.86 -6.20
CA LEU A 10 -4.57 -9.44 -4.88
C LEU A 10 -5.16 -10.24 -3.71
N GLN A 11 -6.43 -10.65 -3.81
CA GLN A 11 -7.08 -11.49 -2.81
C GLN A 11 -6.68 -12.97 -2.90
N SER A 12 -6.30 -13.48 -4.08
CA SER A 12 -6.07 -14.91 -4.29
C SER A 12 -4.64 -15.38 -4.11
N ARG A 13 -3.64 -14.48 -4.12
CA ARG A 13 -2.27 -14.86 -3.76
C ARG A 13 -1.95 -14.50 -2.32
N SER A 14 -1.52 -15.51 -1.58
CA SER A 14 -0.86 -15.41 -0.28
C SER A 14 0.53 -14.78 -0.47
N THR A 15 0.56 -13.49 -0.80
CA THR A 15 1.81 -12.76 -1.03
C THR A 15 2.41 -12.38 0.31
N GLU A 16 3.28 -13.25 0.82
CA GLU A 16 4.10 -13.00 2.01
C GLU A 16 5.46 -12.38 1.64
N ASP A 17 5.78 -12.30 0.35
CA ASP A 17 7.04 -11.72 -0.12
C ASP A 17 7.07 -10.21 0.17
N PRO A 18 8.04 -9.73 0.99
CA PRO A 18 8.13 -8.32 1.33
C PRO A 18 8.32 -7.42 0.10
N ALA A 19 9.00 -7.89 -0.95
CA ALA A 19 9.21 -7.06 -2.13
C ALA A 19 7.90 -6.87 -2.91
N GLU A 20 7.13 -7.94 -3.11
CA GLU A 20 5.79 -7.86 -3.70
C GLU A 20 4.85 -6.98 -2.86
N LEU A 21 4.86 -7.14 -1.52
CA LEU A 21 4.08 -6.29 -0.62
C LEU A 21 4.46 -4.80 -0.73
N SER A 22 5.76 -4.50 -0.79
CA SER A 22 6.26 -3.13 -0.95
C SER A 22 5.82 -2.49 -2.27
N TYR A 23 5.87 -3.27 -3.37
CA TYR A 23 5.46 -2.82 -4.69
C TYR A 23 3.95 -2.58 -4.75
N LEU A 24 3.15 -3.51 -4.22
CA LEU A 24 1.70 -3.37 -4.15
C LEU A 24 1.31 -2.15 -3.31
N LEU A 25 1.98 -1.93 -2.18
CA LEU A 25 1.67 -0.81 -1.28
C LEU A 25 1.96 0.53 -1.95
N TYR A 26 3.10 0.62 -2.64
CA TYR A 26 3.45 1.77 -3.45
C TYR A 26 2.43 2.01 -4.58
N SER A 27 2.05 0.95 -5.30
CA SER A 27 1.11 1.05 -6.43
C SER A 27 -0.27 1.54 -6.00
N ILE A 28 -0.82 0.99 -4.91
CA ILE A 28 -2.11 1.42 -4.36
C ILE A 28 -2.02 2.85 -3.80
N ASN A 29 -0.93 3.21 -3.12
CA ASN A 29 -0.74 4.57 -2.64
C ASN A 29 -0.78 5.58 -3.80
N ARG A 30 -0.09 5.29 -4.90
CA ARG A 30 -0.09 6.15 -6.09
C ARG A 30 -1.46 6.25 -6.75
N ALA A 31 -2.22 5.15 -6.78
CA ALA A 31 -3.58 5.15 -7.30
C ALA A 31 -4.51 6.01 -6.42
N LEU A 32 -4.36 5.95 -5.10
CA LEU A 32 -5.09 6.82 -4.16
C LEU A 32 -4.73 8.29 -4.34
N ASP A 33 -3.43 8.63 -4.45
CA ASP A 33 -2.99 10.00 -4.68
C ASP A 33 -3.59 10.56 -5.98
N ASN A 34 -3.58 9.77 -7.06
CA ASN A 34 -4.20 10.14 -8.34
C ASN A 34 -5.72 10.33 -8.20
N ALA A 35 -6.42 9.44 -7.49
CA ALA A 35 -7.85 9.58 -7.24
C ALA A 35 -8.18 10.86 -6.45
N ILE A 36 -7.33 11.27 -5.51
CA ILE A 36 -7.44 12.53 -4.78
C ILE A 36 -7.19 13.72 -5.71
N GLU A 37 -6.11 13.70 -6.51
CA GLU A 37 -5.74 14.78 -7.44
C GLU A 37 -6.79 15.03 -8.52
N VAL A 38 -7.36 13.97 -9.09
CA VAL A 38 -8.43 14.05 -10.10
C VAL A 38 -9.78 14.38 -9.46
N GLY A 39 -9.90 14.31 -8.14
CA GLY A 39 -11.14 14.55 -7.41
C GLY A 39 -12.19 13.47 -7.67
N ASN A 40 -11.77 12.20 -7.74
CA ASN A 40 -12.64 11.04 -7.94
C ASN A 40 -12.88 10.27 -6.62
N PRO A 41 -13.89 10.68 -5.82
CA PRO A 41 -14.16 10.07 -4.52
C PRO A 41 -14.67 8.62 -4.62
N GLU A 42 -15.26 8.22 -5.75
CA GLU A 42 -15.72 6.84 -5.97
C GLU A 42 -14.51 5.91 -6.07
N GLU A 43 -13.54 6.24 -6.92
CA GLU A 43 -12.32 5.45 -7.08
C GLU A 43 -11.51 5.38 -5.79
N TYR A 44 -11.41 6.49 -5.06
CA TYR A 44 -10.81 6.52 -3.73
C TYR A 44 -11.51 5.54 -2.78
N SER A 45 -12.84 5.58 -2.73
CA SER A 45 -13.65 4.68 -1.88
C SER A 45 -13.49 3.20 -2.26
N PHE A 46 -13.30 2.89 -3.55
CA PHE A 46 -13.03 1.52 -4.01
C PHE A 46 -11.63 1.02 -3.66
N LEU A 47 -10.63 1.90 -3.68
CA LEU A 47 -9.24 1.54 -3.39
C LEU A 47 -8.96 1.40 -1.89
N MET A 48 -9.71 2.09 -1.04
CA MET A 48 -9.41 2.10 0.39
C MET A 48 -9.57 0.75 1.11
N PRO A 49 -10.56 -0.10 0.83
CA PRO A 49 -10.59 -1.47 1.35
C PRO A 49 -9.32 -2.27 1.00
N VAL A 50 -8.75 -2.04 -0.19
CA VAL A 50 -7.50 -2.68 -0.63
C VAL A 50 -6.32 -2.16 0.16
N MET A 51 -6.20 -0.83 0.29
CA MET A 51 -5.15 -0.20 1.11
C MET A 51 -5.20 -0.72 2.55
N LYS A 52 -6.39 -0.81 3.14
CA LYS A 52 -6.58 -1.33 4.50
C LYS A 52 -6.09 -2.79 4.63
N ALA A 53 -6.53 -3.68 3.73
CA ALA A 53 -6.11 -5.07 3.76
C ALA A 53 -4.59 -5.23 3.56
N LEU A 54 -4.00 -4.39 2.70
CA LEU A 54 -2.57 -4.41 2.43
C LEU A 54 -1.74 -3.89 3.60
N LEU A 55 -2.21 -2.85 4.30
CA LEU A 55 -1.59 -2.35 5.53
C LEU A 55 -1.60 -3.41 6.65
N GLU A 56 -2.64 -4.23 6.75
CA GLU A 56 -2.68 -5.33 7.70
C GLU A 56 -1.63 -6.40 7.39
N LYS A 57 -1.43 -6.75 6.12
CA LYS A 57 -0.34 -7.66 5.71
C LYS A 57 1.04 -7.04 5.96
N CYS A 58 1.22 -5.77 5.58
CA CYS A 58 2.47 -5.04 5.78
C CYS A 58 2.81 -4.80 7.25
N ARG A 59 1.80 -4.71 8.14
CA ARG A 59 1.99 -4.58 9.61
C ARG A 59 2.93 -5.65 10.15
N PHE A 60 2.70 -6.90 9.76
CA PHE A 60 3.52 -8.04 10.17
C PHE A 60 4.85 -8.09 9.40
N ALA A 61 4.84 -7.85 8.09
CA ALA A 61 6.05 -7.97 7.27
C ALA A 61 7.12 -6.89 7.54
N PHE A 62 6.70 -5.68 7.95
CA PHE A 62 7.57 -4.52 8.10
C PHE A 62 7.56 -3.87 9.49
N ASN A 63 6.92 -4.51 10.48
CA ASN A 63 6.70 -3.94 11.82
C ASN A 63 6.20 -2.48 11.75
N LEU A 64 5.05 -2.26 11.08
CA LEU A 64 4.52 -0.90 10.90
C LEU A 64 4.22 -0.20 12.21
N ASP A 65 3.87 -0.93 13.28
CA ASP A 65 3.64 -0.32 14.60
C ASP A 65 4.90 0.36 15.16
N SER A 66 6.09 -0.16 14.84
CA SER A 66 7.36 0.46 15.23
C SER A 66 7.80 1.55 14.24
N THR A 67 7.56 1.35 12.94
CA THR A 67 8.05 2.25 11.89
C THR A 67 7.14 3.47 11.71
N LEU A 68 5.84 3.26 11.85
CA LEU A 68 4.74 4.20 11.63
C LEU A 68 3.74 4.18 12.81
N PRO A 69 4.15 4.58 14.03
CA PRO A 69 3.26 4.59 15.20
C PRO A 69 2.03 5.51 15.05
N ASP A 70 2.10 6.50 14.16
CA ASP A 70 1.01 7.46 13.90
C ASP A 70 0.05 6.97 12.80
N LEU A 71 0.25 5.77 12.25
CA LEU A 71 -0.62 5.20 11.23
C LEU A 71 -2.02 4.95 11.83
N PRO A 72 -3.11 5.46 11.21
CA PRO A 72 -4.45 5.25 11.72
C PRO A 72 -4.81 3.77 11.79
N SER A 73 -5.57 3.41 12.81
CA SER A 73 -5.99 2.02 13.03
C SER A 73 -6.94 1.57 11.93
N THR A 74 -6.67 0.41 11.35
CA THR A 74 -7.55 -0.19 10.34
C THR A 74 -8.92 -0.58 10.93
N SER A 75 -9.04 -0.71 12.25
CA SER A 75 -10.31 -1.02 12.95
C SER A 75 -11.24 0.19 13.16
N SER A 76 -10.84 1.41 12.79
CA SER A 76 -11.63 2.64 13.00
C SER A 76 -12.87 2.81 12.07
N GLY A 77 -13.27 1.75 11.36
CA GLY A 77 -14.46 1.75 10.51
C GLY A 77 -14.43 2.86 9.43
N PRO A 78 -15.54 3.58 9.19
CA PRO A 78 -15.63 4.60 8.13
C PRO A 78 -14.76 5.85 8.37
N VAL A 79 -14.26 6.05 9.61
CA VAL A 79 -13.42 7.21 9.96
C VAL A 79 -12.00 7.04 9.41
N PHE A 80 -11.55 5.79 9.23
CA PHE A 80 -10.22 5.46 8.71
C PHE A 80 -9.91 6.14 7.38
N PHE A 81 -10.90 6.32 6.50
CA PHE A 81 -10.69 6.96 5.20
C PHE A 81 -10.19 8.40 5.33
N ASN A 82 -10.85 9.21 6.14
CA ASN A 82 -10.47 10.62 6.33
C ASN A 82 -9.13 10.74 7.08
N ASP A 83 -8.95 9.93 8.13
CA ASP A 83 -7.73 9.93 8.92
C ASP A 83 -6.52 9.51 8.07
N PHE A 84 -6.70 8.48 7.24
CA PHE A 84 -5.67 8.00 6.34
C PHE A 84 -5.36 8.99 5.23
N GLN A 85 -6.37 9.66 4.65
CA GLN A 85 -6.16 10.71 3.65
C GLN A 85 -5.31 11.84 4.21
N MET A 86 -5.57 12.27 5.44
CA MET A 86 -4.75 13.32 6.08
C MET A 86 -3.34 12.80 6.37
N TYR A 87 -3.24 11.57 6.90
CA TYR A 87 -1.96 10.94 7.22
C TYR A 87 -1.07 10.67 5.98
N SER A 88 -1.66 10.33 4.83
CA SER A 88 -0.90 10.04 3.60
C SER A 88 -0.17 11.28 3.05
N THR A 89 -0.62 12.48 3.42
CA THR A 89 0.10 13.74 3.10
C THR A 89 1.32 13.98 4.00
N SER A 90 1.47 13.26 5.10
CA SER A 90 2.57 13.43 6.04
C SER A 90 3.92 13.07 5.42
N LYS A 91 4.97 13.81 5.79
CA LYS A 91 6.35 13.50 5.35
C LYS A 91 6.79 12.10 5.76
N LYS A 92 6.32 11.62 6.92
CA LYS A 92 6.66 10.29 7.46
C LYS A 92 6.14 9.18 6.55
N TRP A 93 4.88 9.28 6.14
CA TRP A 93 4.27 8.35 5.19
C TRP A 93 4.96 8.40 3.83
N ARG A 94 5.17 9.60 3.26
CA ARG A 94 5.83 9.76 1.95
C ARG A 94 7.23 9.16 1.92
N ASN A 95 8.06 9.46 2.92
CA ASN A 95 9.40 8.87 3.04
C ASN A 95 9.36 7.34 3.16
N PHE A 96 8.35 6.80 3.84
CA PHE A 96 8.16 5.36 3.96
C PHE A 96 7.75 4.72 2.62
N ILE A 97 6.83 5.33 1.89
CA ILE A 97 6.41 4.88 0.54
C ILE A 97 7.57 4.95 -0.46
N GLU A 98 8.41 5.98 -0.41
CA GLU A 98 9.62 6.06 -1.22
C GLU A 98 10.61 4.93 -0.91
N ARG A 99 10.76 4.57 0.37
CA ARG A 99 11.59 3.42 0.77
C ARG A 99 11.03 2.10 0.25
N MET A 100 9.71 1.95 0.20
CA MET A 100 9.06 0.76 -0.37
C MET A 100 9.41 0.56 -1.85
N VAL A 101 9.56 1.63 -2.63
CA VAL A 101 10.07 1.55 -4.02
C VAL A 101 11.47 0.96 -4.04
N SER A 102 12.33 1.40 -3.11
CA SER A 102 13.72 0.93 -3.03
C SER A 102 13.80 -0.56 -2.67
N TYR A 103 12.97 -1.03 -1.73
CA TYR A 103 12.89 -2.46 -1.38
C TYR A 103 12.40 -3.32 -2.56
N GLY A 104 11.34 -2.89 -3.27
CA GLY A 104 10.87 -3.58 -4.46
C GLY A 104 11.92 -3.64 -5.58
N PHE A 105 12.64 -2.55 -5.80
CA PHE A 105 13.67 -2.46 -6.84
C PHE A 105 14.94 -3.27 -6.50
N LEU A 106 15.36 -3.28 -5.24
CA LEU A 106 16.48 -4.10 -4.76
C LEU A 106 16.19 -5.60 -4.91
N SER A 107 14.97 -6.03 -4.62
CA SER A 107 14.56 -7.43 -4.81
C SER A 107 14.50 -7.85 -6.28
N PHE A 108 14.01 -6.96 -7.16
CA PHE A 108 14.03 -7.20 -8.61
C PHE A 108 15.47 -7.35 -9.15
N ARG A 109 16.41 -6.53 -8.66
CA ARG A 109 17.84 -6.67 -8.99
C ARG A 109 18.45 -7.96 -8.43
N ALA A 110 18.12 -8.36 -7.20
CA ALA A 110 18.61 -9.59 -6.60
C ALA A 110 18.11 -10.84 -7.36
N SER A 111 16.85 -10.83 -7.83
CA SER A 111 16.28 -11.90 -8.65
C SER A 111 16.95 -12.05 -10.02
N ILE A 112 17.41 -10.95 -10.63
CA ILE A 112 18.15 -10.99 -11.89
C ILE A 112 19.57 -11.55 -11.70
N VAL A 113 20.22 -11.26 -10.57
CA VAL A 113 21.56 -11.80 -10.25
C VAL A 113 21.53 -13.30 -9.98
N TYR A 114 20.42 -13.85 -9.48
CA TYR A 114 20.27 -15.29 -9.24
C TYR A 114 19.92 -16.12 -10.51
N ILE A 115 19.65 -15.46 -11.63
CA ILE A 115 19.31 -16.11 -12.92
C ILE A 115 20.50 -16.08 -13.90
N LEU A 116 21.61 -15.41 -13.56
CA LEU A 116 22.87 -15.37 -14.30
C LEU A 116 23.97 -16.15 -13.59
#